data_AF-A0A9Y2E7T8-F1
#
_entry.id   AF-A0A9Y2E7T8-F1
#
_cell.length_a   1.000
_cell.length_b   1.000
_cell.length_c   1.000
_cell.angle_alpha   90.00
_cell.angle_beta   90.00
_cell.angle_gamma   90.00
#
_symmetry.space_group_name_H-M   'P 1'
#
loop_
_entity.id
_entity.type
_entity.pdbx_description
1 polymer ?
#
loop_
_entity_poly.entity_id
_entity_poly.type
_entity_poly.pdbx_seq_one_letter_code
_entity_poly.pdbx_strand_id
1 'polypeptide(L)' 'MDPRDTPGYRLHRALSNLNSIDIEQLEGDDREQIERARAILEDASPLTGADRTAAETSQSRGGE' A
#
# COMPACT_ATOMS: atom_id res chain seq x y z
N MET A 1 -6.64 2.60 -20.17
CA MET A 1 -6.11 1.75 -19.08
C MET A 1 -6.56 2.39 -17.78
N ASP A 2 -7.21 1.66 -16.88
CA ASP A 2 -7.65 2.24 -15.61
C ASP A 2 -6.39 2.52 -14.76
N PRO A 3 -6.20 3.73 -14.22
CA PRO A 3 -5.04 4.06 -13.40
C PRO A 3 -4.94 3.18 -12.15
N ARG A 4 -6.06 2.55 -11.74
CA ARG A 4 -6.14 1.61 -10.62
C ARG A 4 -5.63 0.21 -10.96
N ASP A 5 -5.40 -0.09 -12.24
CA ASP A 5 -4.82 -1.36 -12.69
C ASP A 5 -3.28 -1.30 -12.74
N THR A 6 -2.67 -0.22 -12.28
CA THR A 6 -1.21 -0.17 -12.15
C THR A 6 -0.74 -1.01 -10.96
N PRO A 7 0.37 -1.78 -11.10
CA PRO A 7 0.93 -2.56 -10.00
C PRO A 7 1.23 -1.72 -8.74
N GLY A 8 1.81 -0.52 -8.92
CA GLY A 8 2.10 0.40 -7.82
C GLY A 8 0.85 0.89 -7.08
N TYR A 9 -0.23 1.23 -7.80
CA TYR A 9 -1.49 1.63 -7.17
C TYR A 9 -2.13 0.50 -6.37
N ARG A 10 -2.14 -0.73 -6.92
CA ARG A 10 -2.69 -1.90 -6.23
C ARG A 10 -1.94 -2.19 -4.93
N LEU A 11 -0.61 -2.11 -4.97
CA LEU A 11 0.21 -2.33 -3.79
C LEU A 11 -0.01 -1.25 -2.73
N HIS A 12 0.03 0.03 -3.14
CA HIS A 12 -0.22 1.14 -2.24
C HIS A 12 -1.59 1.02 -1.57
N ARG A 13 -2.64 0.72 -2.34
CA ARG A 13 -3.98 0.50 -1.82
C ARG A 13 -4.06 -0.66 -0.83
N ALA A 14 -3.38 -1.78 -1.09
CA ALA A 14 -3.36 -2.92 -0.18
C ALA A 14 -2.68 -2.58 1.15
N LEU A 15 -1.54 -1.89 1.10
CA LEU A 15 -0.83 -1.40 2.30
C LEU A 15 -1.68 -0.40 3.10
N SER A 16 -2.30 0.57 2.44
CA SER A 16 -3.19 1.53 3.12
C SER A 16 -4.38 0.85 3.78
N ASN A 17 -4.99 -0.14 3.12
CA ASN A 17 -6.09 -0.90 3.70
C ASN A 17 -5.65 -1.69 4.94
N LEU A 18 -4.50 -2.39 4.87
CA LEU A 18 -3.97 -3.15 6.00
C LEU A 18 -3.59 -2.24 7.19
N ASN A 19 -2.99 -1.08 6.92
CA ASN A 19 -2.62 -0.12 7.96
C ASN A 19 -3.83 0.59 8.59
N SER A 20 -5.00 0.54 7.94
CA SER A 20 -6.25 1.06 8.49
C SER A 20 -7.00 0.04 9.34
N ILE A 21 -6.57 -1.22 9.36
CA ILE A 21 -7.17 -2.24 10.21
C ILE A 21 -6.64 -2.06 11.62
N ASP A 22 -7.57 -1.99 12.58
CA ASP A 22 -7.26 -1.98 14.00
C ASP A 22 -6.81 -3.38 14.44
N ILE A 23 -5.50 -3.60 14.41
CA ILE A 23 -4.83 -4.84 14.79
C ILE A 23 -4.98 -5.19 16.27
N GLU A 24 -5.36 -4.23 17.13
CA GLU A 24 -5.58 -4.48 18.56
C GLU A 24 -6.94 -5.14 18.82
N GLN A 25 -7.89 -5.05 17.88
CA GLN A 25 -9.21 -5.68 17.96
C GLN A 25 -9.27 -7.08 17.31
N LEU A 26 -8.15 -7.59 16.78
CA LEU A 26 -8.08 -8.88 16.11
C LEU A 26 -7.64 -10.00 17.06
N GLU A 27 -8.15 -11.21 16.81
CA GLU A 27 -7.66 -12.42 17.48
C GLU A 27 -6.23 -12.75 17.02
N GLY A 28 -5.50 -13.51 17.84
CA GLY A 28 -4.05 -13.69 17.69
C GLY A 28 -3.61 -14.19 16.31
N ASP A 29 -4.34 -15.14 15.72
CA ASP A 29 -4.06 -15.66 14.38
C ASP A 29 -4.28 -14.61 13.28
N ASP A 30 -5.33 -13.80 13.38
CA ASP A 30 -5.64 -12.75 12.41
C ASP A 30 -4.62 -11.62 12.45
N ARG A 31 -4.16 -11.26 13.66
CA ARG A 31 -3.08 -10.29 13.84
C ARG A 31 -1.79 -10.76 13.17
N GLU A 32 -1.37 -12.00 13.43
CA GLU A 32 -0.15 -12.55 12.81
C GLU A 32 -0.27 -12.57 11.28
N GLN A 33 -1.45 -12.89 10.76
CA GLN A 33 -1.72 -12.88 9.34
C GLN A 33 -1.59 -11.49 8.72
N ILE A 34 -2.11 -10.44 9.37
CA ILE A 34 -1.97 -9.05 8.92
C ILE A 34 -0.51 -8.59 8.97
N GLU A 35 0.21 -8.90 10.05
CA GLU A 35 1.63 -8.53 10.17
C GLU A 35 2.46 -9.20 9.07
N ARG A 36 2.20 -10.49 8.76
CA ARG A 36 2.85 -11.18 7.64
C ARG A 36 2.47 -10.59 6.29
N ALA A 37 1.18 -10.31 6.05
CA ALA A 37 0.72 -9.73 4.79
C ALA A 37 1.36 -8.36 4.55
N ARG A 38 1.46 -7.54 5.59
CA ARG A 38 2.14 -6.24 5.53
C ARG A 38 3.61 -6.39 5.17
N ALA A 39 4.35 -7.29 5.84
CA ALA A 39 5.77 -7.51 5.58
C ALA A 39 6.04 -7.93 4.12
N ILE A 40 5.21 -8.81 3.56
CA ILE A 40 5.31 -9.23 2.15
C ILE A 40 5.08 -8.05 1.19
N LEU A 41 4.13 -7.18 1.50
CA LEU A 41 3.81 -6.03 0.65
C LEU A 41 4.86 -4.91 0.77
N GLU A 42 5.47 -4.74 1.94
CA GLU A 42 6.63 -3.85 2.13
C GLU A 42 7.84 -4.34 1.31
N ASP A 43 8.12 -5.65 1.30
CA ASP A 43 9.17 -6.25 0.46
C ASP A 43 8.89 -6.10 -1.05
N ALA A 44 7.62 -6.18 -1.45
CA ALA A 44 7.19 -6.00 -2.84
C ALA A 44 7.15 -4.52 -3.31
N SER A 45 7.24 -3.55 -2.40
CA SER A 45 7.19 -2.10 -2.70
C SER A 45 8.24 -1.62 -3.70
N PRO A 46 9.55 -1.95 -3.54
CA PRO A 46 10.56 -1.60 -4.54
C PRO A 46 10.33 -2.27 -5.91
N LEU A 47 9.68 -3.44 -5.95
CA LEU A 47 9.46 -4.21 -7.19
C LEU A 47 8.32 -3.66 -8.06
N THR A 48 7.39 -2.92 -7.45
CA THR A 48 6.20 -2.40 -8.14
C THR A 48 6.32 -0.93 -8.54
N GLY A 49 7.45 -0.28 -8.20
CA GLY A 49 7.66 1.14 -8.45
C GLY A 49 6.76 2.05 -7.62
N ALA A 50 6.14 1.53 -6.54
CA ALA A 50 5.26 2.30 -5.66
C ALA A 50 5.95 3.55 -5.08
N ASP A 51 7.25 3.45 -4.79
CA ASP A 51 8.12 4.55 -4.35
C ASP A 51 8.17 5.72 -5.36
N ARG A 52 8.08 5.40 -6.67
CA ARG A 52 8.13 6.38 -7.76
C ARG A 52 6.78 7.07 -7.99
N THR A 53 5.67 6.32 -7.90
CA THR A 53 4.31 6.86 -8.12
C THR A 53 3.84 7.83 -7.04
N ALA A 54 4.30 7.70 -5.79
CA ALA A 54 3.97 8.65 -4.72
C ALA A 54 4.63 10.04 -4.94
N ALA A 55 5.83 10.05 -5.53
CA ALA A 55 6.54 11.28 -5.88
C ALA A 55 5.87 12.03 -7.06
N GLU A 56 5.29 11.32 -8.02
CA GLU A 56 4.69 11.92 -9.23
C GLU A 56 3.28 12.49 -8.98
N THR A 57 2.48 11.90 -8.08
CA THR A 57 1.13 12.41 -7.76
C THR A 57 1.17 13.72 -6.96
N SER A 58 2.27 13.97 -6.24
CA SER A 58 2.43 15.18 -5.41
C SER A 58 2.89 16.41 -6.20
N GLN A 59 3.41 16.25 -7.42
CA GLN A 59 3.92 17.38 -8.24
C GLN A 59 2.88 18.03 -9.17
N SER A 60 1.71 17.42 -9.40
CA SER A 60 0.68 17.97 -10.31
C SER A 60 -0.42 18.80 -9.63
N ARG A 61 -0.27 19.17 -8.35
CA ARG A 61 -1.30 19.94 -7.59
C ARG A 61 -0.80 21.28 -7.03
N GLY A 62 0.21 21.89 -7.66
CA GLY A 62 0.72 23.22 -7.30
C GLY A 62 1.11 24.02 -8.54
N GLY A 63 0.19 24.83 -9.05
CA GLY A 63 0.40 25.68 -10.21
C GLY A 63 -0.90 26.38 -10.59
N GLU A 64 -1.41 27.21 -9.67
CA GLU A 64 -2.38 28.28 -9.96
C GLU A 64 -1.63 29.53 -10.42
#